data_AF-A0A356E8F2-F1
#
_entry.id   AF-A0A356E8F2-F1
#
_cell.length_a   1.000
_cell.length_b   1.000
_cell.length_c   1.000
_cell.angle_alpha   90.00
_cell.angle_beta   90.00
_cell.angle_gamma   90.00
#
_symmetry.space_group_name_H-M   'P 1'
#
loop_
_entity.id
_entity.type
_entity.pdbx_description
1 polymer ?
#
loop_
_entity_poly.entity_id
_entity_poly.type
_entity_poly.pdbx_seq_one_letter_code
_entity_poly.pdbx_strand_id
1 'polypeptide(L)'
;MRSHEGLFPTMLAVIIILSAIWSGIEPYSPVLWYAEVIPVFIMSGLLVLTYRRVQFGNLSYFFLFLWSVLHLITTDYRVDHILVHALSSIAALIIFYFARLDKSCA
;
A
#
# COMPACT_ATOMS: atom_id res chain seq x y z
N MET A 1 -18.48 14.05 18.76
CA MET A 1 -18.49 14.18 17.29
C MET A 1 -17.20 13.54 16.78
N ARG A 2 -17.22 12.31 16.28
CA ARG A 2 -15.99 11.55 15.93
C ARG A 2 -16.25 10.53 14.80
N SER A 3 -16.93 10.98 13.73
CA SER A 3 -17.44 10.11 12.65
C SER A 3 -16.75 10.30 11.30
N HIS A 4 -15.78 11.22 11.17
CA HIS A 4 -15.10 11.50 9.89
C HIS A 4 -13.64 10.98 9.81
N GLU A 5 -13.02 10.60 10.92
CA GLU A 5 -11.60 10.21 10.99
C GLU A 5 -11.29 8.83 10.35
N GLY A 6 -12.31 7.99 10.12
CA GLY A 6 -12.15 6.65 9.52
C GLY A 6 -12.48 6.56 8.02
N LEU A 7 -13.21 7.55 7.48
CA LEU A 7 -13.68 7.51 6.09
C LEU A 7 -12.53 7.69 5.09
N PHE A 8 -11.58 8.57 5.41
CA PHE A 8 -10.44 8.85 4.55
C PHE A 8 -9.59 7.59 4.27
N PRO A 9 -9.05 6.87 5.27
CA PRO A 9 -8.25 5.66 5.01
C PRO A 9 -9.07 4.54 4.35
N THR A 10 -10.35 4.40 4.70
CA THR A 10 -11.22 3.42 4.04
C THR A 10 -11.44 3.77 2.57
N MET A 11 -11.63 5.04 2.23
CA MET A 11 -11.81 5.49 0.85
C MET A 11 -10.54 5.24 0.02
N LEU A 12 -9.34 5.52 0.57
CA LEU A 12 -8.08 5.23 -0.11
C LEU A 12 -7.89 3.72 -0.32
N ALA A 13 -8.22 2.88 0.68
CA ALA A 13 -8.14 1.44 0.56
C ALA A 13 -9.08 0.88 -0.53
N VAL A 14 -10.31 1.40 -0.61
CA VAL A 14 -11.27 1.03 -1.66
C VAL A 14 -10.74 1.42 -3.04
N ILE A 15 -10.17 2.61 -3.19
CA ILE A 15 -9.57 3.05 -4.45
C ILE A 15 -8.41 2.13 -4.85
N ILE A 16 -7.54 1.74 -3.92
CA ILE A 16 -6.44 0.79 -4.20
C ILE A 16 -6.98 -0.56 -4.67
N ILE A 17 -8.02 -1.10 -4.01
CA ILE A 17 -8.63 -2.37 -4.40
C ILE A 17 -9.27 -2.29 -5.78
N LEU A 18 -10.00 -1.21 -6.08
CA LEU A 18 -10.60 -0.99 -7.40
C LEU A 18 -9.52 -0.86 -8.49
N SER A 19 -8.45 -0.12 -8.22
CA SER A 19 -7.30 0.00 -9.14
C SER A 19 -6.60 -1.34 -9.35
N ALA A 20 -6.47 -2.18 -8.31
CA ALA A 20 -5.88 -3.52 -8.41
C ALA A 20 -6.76 -4.46 -9.24
N ILE A 21 -8.08 -4.41 -9.07
CA ILE A 21 -9.02 -5.17 -9.89
C ILE A 21 -8.94 -4.70 -11.35
N TRP A 22 -8.93 -3.39 -11.59
CA TRP A 22 -8.82 -2.82 -12.93
C TRP A 22 -7.52 -3.23 -13.63
N SER A 23 -6.38 -3.13 -12.93
CA SER A 23 -5.07 -3.54 -13.44
C SER A 23 -4.96 -5.06 -13.70
N GLY A 24 -5.79 -5.87 -13.04
CA GLY A 24 -5.86 -7.32 -13.24
C GLY A 24 -6.71 -7.77 -14.43
N ILE A 25 -7.40 -6.85 -15.10
CA ILE A 25 -8.14 -7.15 -16.33
C ILE A 25 -7.12 -7.13 -17.48
N GLU A 26 -6.73 -8.33 -17.93
CA GLU A 26 -5.80 -8.56 -19.04
C GLU A 26 -4.36 -8.03 -18.81
N PRO A 27 -3.65 -8.53 -17.76
CA PRO A 27 -2.29 -8.10 -17.48
C PRO A 27 -1.32 -8.59 -18.57
N TYR A 28 -0.38 -7.73 -18.95
CA TYR A 28 0.68 -8.05 -19.92
C TYR A 28 1.48 -9.32 -19.55
N SER A 29 1.69 -9.55 -18.25
CA SER A 29 2.22 -10.80 -17.72
C SER A 29 1.55 -11.13 -16.38
N PRO A 30 0.78 -12.23 -16.28
CA PRO A 30 0.08 -12.57 -15.04
C PRO A 30 1.06 -12.86 -13.89
N VAL A 31 2.23 -13.45 -14.16
CA VAL A 31 3.23 -13.76 -13.13
C VAL A 31 3.80 -12.50 -12.50
N LEU A 32 4.12 -11.50 -13.33
CA LEU A 32 4.63 -10.21 -12.84
C LEU A 32 3.53 -9.44 -12.11
N TRP A 33 2.30 -9.49 -12.63
CA TRP A 33 1.14 -8.90 -11.97
C TRP A 33 0.94 -9.47 -10.56
N TYR A 34 0.97 -10.80 -10.38
CA TYR A 34 0.87 -11.40 -9.04
C TYR A 34 2.02 -10.97 -8.13
N ALA A 35 3.25 -10.89 -8.64
CA ALA A 35 4.42 -10.49 -7.84
C ALA A 35 4.31 -9.07 -7.27
N GLU A 36 3.67 -8.16 -8.01
CA GLU A 36 3.50 -6.76 -7.62
C GLU A 36 2.20 -6.53 -6.82
N VAL A 37 1.15 -7.31 -7.07
CA VAL A 37 -0.14 -7.16 -6.38
C VAL A 37 -0.14 -7.78 -4.99
N ILE A 38 0.54 -8.91 -4.78
CA ILE A 38 0.63 -9.59 -3.49
C ILE A 38 1.18 -8.66 -2.38
N PRO A 39 2.30 -7.93 -2.57
CA PRO A 39 2.81 -6.97 -1.59
C PRO A 39 1.80 -5.88 -1.22
N VAL A 40 1.06 -5.34 -2.20
CA VAL A 40 0.03 -4.30 -1.96
C VAL A 40 -1.06 -4.81 -1.02
N PHE A 41 -1.56 -6.02 -1.27
CA PHE A 41 -2.57 -6.65 -0.42
C PHE A 41 -2.04 -7.03 0.96
N ILE A 42 -0.81 -7.53 1.05
CA ILE A 42 -0.19 -7.86 2.34
C ILE A 42 -0.06 -6.60 3.19
N MET A 43 0.46 -5.50 2.65
CA MET A 43 0.65 -4.26 3.39
C MET A 43 -0.68 -3.60 3.76
N SER A 44 -1.63 -3.54 2.83
CA SER A 44 -2.97 -3.00 3.10
C SER A 44 -3.70 -3.83 4.15
N GLY A 45 -3.64 -5.17 4.05
CA GLY A 45 -4.24 -6.09 5.01
C GLY A 45 -3.60 -5.99 6.39
N LEU A 46 -2.27 -5.87 6.46
CA LEU A 46 -1.56 -5.69 7.73
C LEU A 46 -1.97 -4.38 8.41
N LEU A 47 -2.18 -3.31 7.64
CA LEU A 47 -2.67 -2.03 8.14
C LEU A 47 -4.09 -2.13 8.71
N VAL A 48 -4.99 -2.85 8.02
CA VAL A 48 -6.37 -3.09 8.49
C VAL A 48 -6.39 -3.96 9.75
N LEU A 49 -5.56 -5.01 9.81
CA LEU A 49 -5.45 -5.87 11.00
C LEU A 49 -4.88 -5.12 12.20
N THR A 50 -3.91 -4.23 11.96
CA THR A 50 -3.33 -3.39 13.02
C THR A 50 -4.18 -2.17 13.36
N TYR A 51 -5.11 -1.73 12.49
CA TYR A 51 -6.03 -0.60 12.73
C TYR A 51 -6.79 -0.72 14.06
N ARG A 52 -7.19 -1.94 14.43
CA ARG A 52 -7.94 -2.20 15.68
C ARG A 52 -7.11 -1.98 16.95
N ARG A 53 -5.77 -2.00 16.84
CA ARG A 53 -4.85 -1.71 17.95
C ARG A 53 -4.12 -0.38 17.78
N VAL A 54 -4.02 0.13 16.55
CA VAL A 54 -3.08 1.16 16.16
C VAL A 54 -3.73 2.09 15.12
N GLN A 55 -4.41 3.16 15.57
CA GLN A 55 -4.86 4.22 14.66
C GLN A 55 -3.65 5.04 14.18
N PHE A 56 -3.31 4.96 12.89
CA PHE A 56 -2.24 5.74 12.28
C PHE A 56 -2.74 7.11 11.81
N GLY A 57 -1.86 8.10 11.74
CA GLY A 57 -2.13 9.43 11.20
C GLY A 57 -2.32 9.46 9.68
N ASN A 58 -2.93 10.55 9.18
CA ASN A 58 -3.28 10.74 7.76
C ASN A 58 -2.09 10.67 6.80
N LEU A 59 -0.89 11.08 7.25
CA LEU A 59 0.35 11.01 6.47
C LEU A 59 0.74 9.57 6.14
N SER A 60 0.60 8.64 7.09
CA SER A 60 0.94 7.23 6.87
C SER A 60 0.04 6.60 5.81
N TYR A 61 -1.25 6.95 5.79
CA TYR A 61 -2.18 6.49 4.75
C TYR A 61 -1.85 7.09 3.37
N PHE A 62 -1.41 8.35 3.30
CA PHE A 62 -0.98 8.97 2.05
C PHE A 62 0.25 8.28 1.45
N PHE A 63 1.29 8.02 2.26
CA PHE A 63 2.48 7.29 1.79
C PHE A 63 2.16 5.85 1.37
N LEU A 64 1.25 5.18 2.06
CA LEU A 64 0.80 3.83 1.69
C LEU A 64 0.04 3.83 0.35
N PHE A 65 -0.80 4.84 0.11
CA PHE A 65 -1.46 5.03 -1.18
C PHE A 65 -0.47 5.32 -2.30
N LEU A 66 0.46 6.26 -2.08
CA LEU A 66 1.47 6.60 -3.07
C LEU A 66 2.33 5.40 -3.44
N TRP A 67 2.75 4.61 -2.45
CA TRP A 67 3.49 3.37 -2.67
C TRP A 67 2.67 2.33 -3.43
N SER A 68 1.39 2.15 -3.07
CA SER A 68 0.50 1.21 -3.76
C SER A 68 0.31 1.59 -5.23
N VAL A 69 0.06 2.87 -5.54
CA VAL A 69 -0.11 3.36 -6.92
C VAL A 69 1.18 3.21 -7.73
N LEU A 70 2.33 3.54 -7.14
CA LEU A 70 3.63 3.35 -7.81
C LEU A 70 3.87 1.88 -8.14
N HIS A 71 3.50 0.95 -7.24
CA HIS A 71 3.69 -0.48 -7.47
C HIS A 71 2.76 -1.05 -8.56
N LEU A 72 1.55 -0.50 -8.69
CA LEU A 72 0.67 -0.84 -9.83
C LEU A 72 1.20 -0.30 -11.17
N ILE A 73 2.01 0.77 -11.17
CA ILE A 73 2.60 1.34 -12.40
C ILE A 73 3.89 0.59 -12.77
N THR A 74 4.63 0.03 -11.80
CA THR A 74 5.87 -0.72 -12.07
C THR A 74 5.69 -2.02 -12.85
N THR A 75 4.45 -2.50 -13.02
CA THR A 75 4.14 -3.74 -13.75
C THR A 75 4.50 -3.71 -15.24
N ASP A 76 4.73 -2.54 -15.83
CA ASP A 76 4.97 -2.39 -17.28
C ASP A 76 6.46 -2.32 -17.68
N TYR A 77 7.39 -2.21 -16.73
CA TYR A 77 8.79 -1.98 -17.05
C TYR A 77 9.64 -3.24 -16.84
N ARG A 78 10.41 -3.63 -17.85
CA ARG A 78 11.47 -4.65 -17.77
C ARG A 78 12.60 -4.15 -16.87
N VAL A 79 12.41 -4.21 -15.55
CA VAL A 79 13.40 -3.80 -14.55
C VAL A 79 13.84 -5.04 -13.78
N ASP A 80 15.12 -5.11 -13.44
CA ASP A 80 15.70 -6.21 -12.66
C ASP A 80 14.87 -6.46 -11.39
N HIS A 81 14.25 -7.63 -11.33
CA HIS A 81 13.27 -8.01 -10.31
C HIS A 81 13.86 -7.88 -8.90
N ILE A 82 15.17 -8.16 -8.72
CA ILE A 82 15.84 -8.03 -7.42
C ILE A 82 15.77 -6.59 -6.89
N LEU A 83 16.02 -5.58 -7.74
CA LEU A 83 16.10 -4.19 -7.31
C LEU A 83 14.71 -3.64 -6.96
N VAL A 84 13.69 -3.98 -7.76
CA VAL A 84 12.30 -3.57 -7.53
C VAL A 84 11.78 -4.15 -6.22
N HIS A 85 12.03 -5.44 -5.97
CA HIS A 85 11.60 -6.09 -4.73
C HIS A 85 12.33 -5.55 -3.50
N ALA A 86 13.62 -5.20 -3.61
CA ALA A 86 14.37 -4.57 -2.53
C ALA A 86 13.86 -3.16 -2.21
N LEU A 87 13.60 -2.34 -3.24
CA LEU A 87 13.04 -0.99 -3.07
C LEU A 87 11.62 -1.03 -2.49
N SER A 88 10.79 -1.98 -2.92
CA SER A 88 9.46 -2.22 -2.37
C SER A 88 9.51 -2.59 -0.88
N SER A 89 10.43 -3.47 -0.49
CA SER A 89 10.65 -3.87 0.90
C SER A 89 11.16 -2.72 1.79
N ILE A 90 12.07 -1.89 1.26
CA ILE A 90 12.57 -0.69 1.95
C ILE A 90 11.46 0.35 2.11
N ALA A 91 10.68 0.61 1.06
CA ALA A 91 9.57 1.55 1.13
C ALA A 91 8.50 1.10 2.14
N ALA A 92 8.20 -0.20 2.19
CA ALA A 92 7.32 -0.75 3.21
C ALA A 92 7.84 -0.54 4.63
N LEU A 93 9.15 -0.74 4.86
CA LEU A 93 9.77 -0.47 6.17
C LEU A 93 9.74 1.02 6.52
N ILE A 94 9.95 1.91 5.55
CA ILE A 94 9.86 3.37 5.75
C ILE A 94 8.43 3.77 6.12
N ILE A 95 7.42 3.24 5.42
CA ILE A 95 6.00 3.50 5.74
C ILE A 95 5.67 3.00 7.15
N PHE A 96 6.12 1.79 7.50
CA PHE A 96 5.92 1.25 8.85
C PHE A 96 6.65 2.06 9.93
N TYR A 97 7.85 2.55 9.61
CA TYR A 97 8.63 3.42 10.49
C TYR A 97 7.94 4.77 10.71
N PHE A 98 7.46 5.43 9.65
CA PHE A 98 6.68 6.66 9.76
C PHE A 98 5.38 6.45 10.54
N ALA A 99 4.70 5.32 10.29
CA ALA A 99 3.51 4.92 11.03
C ALA A 99 3.81 4.68 12.52
N ARG A 100 5.03 4.22 12.86
CA ARG A 100 5.53 4.09 14.24
C ARG A 100 5.93 5.44 14.84
N LEU A 101 6.48 6.37 14.06
CA LEU A 101 6.87 7.70 14.53
C LEU A 101 5.66 8.55 14.91
N ASP A 102 4.59 8.49 14.12
CA ASP A 102 3.32 9.17 14.40
C ASP A 102 2.76 8.78 15.78
N LYS A 103 2.97 7.52 16.18
CA LYS A 103 2.59 6.97 17.49
C LYS A 103 3.43 7.45 18.66
N SER A 104 4.69 7.81 18.43
CA SER A 104 5.62 8.19 19.51
C SER A 104 5.47 9.66 19.92
N CYS A 105 4.80 10.48 19.11
CA CYS A 105 4.59 11.91 19.35
C CYS A 105 3.18 12.27 19.86
N ALA A 106 2.28 11.30 20.01
CA ALA A 106 0.90 11.46 20.50
C ALA A 106 0.73 10.80 21.87
#